data_AF-A0A645JAJ9-F1
#
_entry.id   AF-A0A645JAJ9-F1
#
_cell.length_a   1.000
_cell.length_b   1.000
_cell.length_c   1.000
_cell.angle_alpha   90.00
_cell.angle_beta   90.00
_cell.angle_gamma   90.00
#
_symmetry.space_group_name_H-M   'P 1'
#
loop_
_entity.id
_entity.type
_entity.pdbx_description
1 polymer ?
#
loop_
_entity_poly.entity_id
_entity_poly.type
_entity_poly.pdbx_seq_one_letter_code
_entity_poly.pdbx_strand_id
1 'polypeptide(L)'
;MPNEGTNLWVDGMVITKDSQNVDLAYEWINFMISEDIAYQNSSYVGYTSPVQSVYDEMSGVGGEYEGINAYIPRLGYANDEMFKNNDDVRKLIADLWTRIKSN
;
A
#
# COMPACT_ATOMS: atom_id res chain seq x y z
N MET A 1 -0.47 3.36 15.95
CA MET A 1 -1.79 2.92 15.42
C MET A 1 -2.77 2.78 16.57
N PRO A 2 -4.07 3.09 16.39
CA PRO A 2 -5.09 2.94 17.44
C PRO A 2 -5.25 1.49 17.93
N ASN A 3 -5.75 1.32 19.16
CA ASN A 3 -6.00 -0.01 19.76
C ASN A 3 -7.38 -0.55 19.35
N GLU A 4 -8.29 0.35 18.99
CA GLU A 4 -9.63 0.04 18.50
C GLU A 4 -9.61 -0.59 17.10
N GLY A 5 -8.47 -0.51 16.41
CA GLY A 5 -8.30 -1.00 15.04
C GLY A 5 -8.06 0.12 14.04
N THR A 6 -7.51 -0.23 12.89
CA THR A 6 -7.35 0.64 11.73
C THR A 6 -7.41 -0.17 10.44
N ASN A 7 -7.40 0.53 9.31
CA ASN A 7 -7.33 -0.11 8.01
C ASN A 7 -5.90 -0.55 7.65
N LEU A 8 -5.76 -1.76 7.11
CA LEU A 8 -4.63 -2.22 6.32
C LEU A 8 -4.96 -2.09 4.84
N TRP A 9 -4.02 -1.61 4.04
CA TRP A 9 -4.20 -1.41 2.61
C TRP A 9 -2.91 -1.70 1.85
N VAL A 10 -3.07 -1.99 0.55
CA VAL A 10 -1.97 -2.24 -0.38
C VAL A 10 -2.36 -1.61 -1.71
N ASP A 11 -1.48 -0.78 -2.26
CA ASP A 11 -1.59 -0.34 -3.65
C ASP A 11 -0.88 -1.33 -4.56
N GLY A 12 -1.54 -1.73 -5.66
CA GLY A 12 -1.02 -2.72 -6.60
C GLY A 12 -1.04 -2.20 -8.03
N MET A 13 0.07 -2.35 -8.75
CA MET A 13 0.10 -2.13 -10.20
C MET A 13 -0.69 -3.24 -10.90
N VAL A 14 -1.52 -2.86 -11.87
CA VAL A 14 -2.33 -3.79 -12.68
C VAL A 14 -2.18 -3.47 -14.16
N ILE A 15 -2.18 -4.51 -15.01
CA ILE A 15 -2.26 -4.35 -16.47
C ILE A 15 -3.74 -4.44 -16.84
N THR A 16 -4.28 -3.38 -17.45
CA THR A 16 -5.68 -3.34 -17.86
C THR A 16 -5.91 -4.26 -19.07
N LYS A 17 -7.14 -4.77 -19.20
CA LYS A 17 -7.54 -5.66 -20.30
C LYS A 17 -7.27 -5.07 -21.70
N ASP A 18 -7.41 -3.75 -21.82
CA ASP A 18 -7.29 -3.03 -23.09
C ASP A 18 -5.90 -2.39 -23.29
N SER A 19 -4.90 -2.78 -22.49
CA SER A 19 -3.53 -2.27 -22.62
C SER A 19 -2.97 -2.57 -24.02
N GLN A 20 -2.50 -1.53 -24.70
CA GLN A 20 -1.92 -1.64 -26.04
C GLN A 20 -0.45 -2.06 -26.02
N ASN A 21 0.21 -1.98 -24.86
CA ASN A 21 1.65 -2.23 -24.69
C ASN A 21 1.89 -3.16 -23.49
N VAL A 22 1.38 -4.38 -23.58
CA VAL A 22 1.44 -5.36 -22.47
C VAL A 22 2.87 -5.70 -22.10
N ASP A 23 3.76 -5.92 -23.07
CA ASP A 23 5.15 -6.28 -22.82
C ASP A 23 5.91 -5.17 -22.07
N LEU A 24 5.74 -3.91 -22.49
CA LEU A 24 6.32 -2.76 -21.80
C LEU A 24 5.74 -2.56 -20.40
N ALA A 25 4.46 -2.89 -20.19
CA ALA A 25 3.87 -2.84 -18.85
C ALA A 25 4.48 -3.90 -17.92
N TYR A 26 4.78 -5.10 -18.44
CA TYR A 26 5.54 -6.11 -17.69
C TYR A 26 6.96 -5.64 -17.39
N GLU A 27 7.67 -5.06 -18.35
CA GLU A 27 9.01 -4.50 -18.14
C GLU A 27 9.00 -3.41 -17.06
N TRP A 28 8.00 -2.54 -17.06
CA TRP A 28 7.84 -1.50 -16.04
C TRP A 28 7.58 -2.08 -14.65
N ILE A 29 6.66 -3.04 -14.52
CA ILE A 29 6.38 -3.69 -13.24
C ILE A 29 7.65 -4.39 -12.73
N ASN A 30 8.37 -5.12 -13.58
CA ASN A 30 9.63 -5.77 -13.23
C ASN A 30 10.70 -4.77 -12.77
N PHE A 31 10.81 -3.62 -13.45
CA PHE A 31 11.71 -2.53 -13.05
C PHE A 31 11.35 -1.99 -11.66
N MET A 32 10.08 -1.67 -11.41
CA MET A 32 9.62 -1.09 -10.16
C MET A 32 9.76 -2.03 -8.94
N ILE A 33 9.70 -3.35 -9.15
CA ILE A 33 9.89 -4.34 -8.08
C ILE A 33 11.33 -4.85 -7.96
N SER A 34 12.25 -4.35 -8.80
CA SER A 34 13.68 -4.64 -8.62
C SER A 34 14.20 -3.96 -7.35
N GLU A 35 15.12 -4.62 -6.65
CA GLU A 35 15.57 -4.24 -5.31
C GLU A 35 16.06 -2.78 -5.23
N ASP A 36 17.01 -2.39 -6.08
CA ASP A 36 17.57 -1.03 -6.11
C ASP A 36 16.49 0.04 -6.35
N ILE A 37 15.53 -0.25 -7.24
CA ILE A 37 14.48 0.70 -7.62
C ILE A 37 13.40 0.78 -6.54
N ALA A 38 13.03 -0.36 -5.95
CA ALA A 38 12.11 -0.41 -4.83
C ALA A 38 12.70 0.30 -3.61
N TYR A 39 14.00 0.16 -3.35
CA TYR A 39 14.71 0.91 -2.31
C TYR A 39 14.65 2.41 -2.56
N GLN A 40 15.04 2.87 -3.75
CA GLN A 40 15.02 4.29 -4.11
C GLN A 40 13.61 4.88 -3.99
N ASN A 41 12.59 4.16 -4.48
CA ASN A 41 11.22 4.61 -4.41
C ASN A 41 10.71 4.67 -2.95
N SER A 42 11.03 3.66 -2.15
CA SER A 42 10.65 3.60 -0.74
C SER A 42 11.33 4.71 0.08
N SER A 43 12.63 4.95 -0.13
CA SER A 43 13.40 6.02 0.53
C SER A 43 12.88 7.41 0.16
N TYR A 44 12.54 7.61 -1.12
CA TYR A 44 12.03 8.90 -1.59
C TYR A 44 10.61 9.20 -1.09
N VAL A 45 9.69 8.21 -1.13
CA VAL A 45 8.27 8.42 -0.85
C VAL A 45 7.92 8.16 0.63
N GLY A 46 8.61 7.21 1.27
CA GLY A 46 8.40 6.82 2.66
C GLY A 46 7.26 5.84 2.93
N TYR A 47 6.75 5.16 1.89
CA TYR A 47 5.83 4.03 2.05
C TYR A 47 6.59 2.71 2.10
N THR A 48 6.10 1.79 2.92
CA THR A 48 6.63 0.44 3.08
C THR A 48 6.81 -0.26 1.74
N SER A 49 8.04 -0.67 1.42
CA SER A 49 8.30 -1.47 0.23
C SER A 49 7.63 -2.87 0.32
N PRO A 50 6.99 -3.36 -0.75
CA PRO A 50 6.51 -4.74 -0.82
C PRO A 50 7.63 -5.74 -1.16
N VAL A 51 8.84 -5.27 -1.51
CA VAL A 51 10.00 -6.11 -1.76
C VAL A 51 10.66 -6.44 -0.43
N GLN A 52 10.66 -7.73 -0.05
CA GLN A 52 11.05 -8.18 1.30
C GLN A 52 12.45 -7.73 1.71
N SER A 53 13.45 -7.83 0.82
CA SER A 53 14.82 -7.45 1.15
C SER A 53 14.95 -5.94 1.45
N VAL A 54 14.28 -5.10 0.64
CA VAL A 54 14.21 -3.66 0.86
C VAL A 54 13.49 -3.33 2.17
N TYR A 55 12.38 -4.02 2.45
CA TYR A 55 11.68 -3.86 3.73
C TYR A 55 12.60 -4.20 4.91
N ASP A 56 13.29 -5.34 4.87
CA ASP A 56 14.16 -5.81 5.94
C ASP A 56 15.36 -4.87 6.15
N GLU A 57 15.97 -4.40 5.06
CA GLU A 57 17.07 -3.43 5.11
C GLU A 57 16.63 -2.10 5.71
N MET A 58 15.54 -1.52 5.21
CA MET A 58 15.11 -0.18 5.62
C MET A 58 14.47 -0.14 7.01
N SER A 59 13.81 -1.22 7.44
CA SER A 59 13.17 -1.30 8.76
C SER A 59 14.05 -1.93 9.86
N GLY A 60 15.13 -2.61 9.45
CA GLY A 60 16.07 -3.27 10.34
C GLY A 60 16.95 -2.30 11.13
N VAL A 61 17.81 -2.86 12.00
CA VAL A 61 18.72 -2.07 12.85
C VAL A 61 19.68 -1.24 12.00
N GLY A 62 19.68 0.08 12.19
CA GLY A 62 20.46 1.04 11.41
C GLY A 62 19.84 1.43 10.07
N GLY A 63 18.67 0.89 9.71
CA GLY A 63 17.91 1.25 8.52
C GLY A 63 17.22 2.62 8.62
N GLU A 64 16.91 3.23 7.48
CA GLU A 64 16.31 4.57 7.40
C GLU A 64 14.99 4.72 8.18
N TYR A 65 14.24 3.62 8.32
CA TYR A 65 12.95 3.58 9.00
C TYR A 65 12.94 2.68 10.26
N GLU A 66 14.11 2.43 10.86
CA GLU A 66 14.20 1.69 12.12
C GLU A 66 13.24 2.28 13.18
N GLY A 67 12.34 1.45 13.71
CA GLY A 67 11.40 1.85 14.77
C GLY A 67 10.27 2.80 14.32
N ILE A 68 10.18 3.15 13.04
CA ILE A 68 9.11 4.02 12.52
C ILE A 68 7.84 3.21 12.29
N ASN A 69 6.91 3.31 13.24
CA ASN A 69 5.63 2.60 13.22
C ASN A 69 4.70 2.95 12.03
N ALA A 70 4.95 4.06 11.32
CA ALA A 70 4.23 4.43 10.12
C ALA A 70 4.76 3.68 8.88
N TYR A 71 6.02 3.24 8.90
CA TYR A 71 6.66 2.46 7.84
C TYR A 71 6.61 0.95 8.12
N ILE A 72 6.58 0.54 9.40
CA ILE A 72 6.50 -0.87 9.81
C ILE A 72 5.03 -1.23 10.06
N PRO A 73 4.34 -1.91 9.12
CA PRO A 73 2.91 -2.19 9.26
C PRO A 73 2.64 -3.19 10.40
N ARG A 74 1.56 -2.97 11.15
CA ARG A 74 1.08 -3.93 12.16
C ARG A 74 0.28 -5.02 11.46
N LEU A 75 0.87 -6.20 11.31
CA LEU A 75 0.23 -7.36 10.70
C LEU A 75 -0.34 -8.30 11.77
N GLY A 76 -1.52 -8.87 11.51
CA GLY A 76 -2.14 -9.88 12.38
C GLY A 76 -2.82 -9.35 13.65
N TYR A 77 -3.03 -8.03 13.76
CA TYR A 77 -3.81 -7.48 14.86
C TYR A 77 -5.31 -7.70 14.65
N ALA A 78 -5.98 -8.27 15.64
CA ALA A 78 -7.36 -8.75 15.51
C ALA A 78 -8.39 -7.65 15.15
N ASN A 79 -8.10 -6.40 15.50
CA ASN A 79 -8.99 -5.26 15.22
C ASN A 79 -8.63 -4.53 13.92
N ASP A 80 -7.52 -4.87 13.26
CA ASP A 80 -7.16 -4.25 11.98
C ASP A 80 -7.85 -4.99 10.83
N GLU A 81 -8.32 -4.24 9.84
CA GLU A 81 -9.14 -4.77 8.76
C GLU A 81 -8.65 -4.30 7.38
N MET A 82 -8.74 -5.17 6.38
CA MET A 82 -8.65 -4.76 4.97
C MET A 82 -10.04 -4.50 4.41
N PHE A 83 -10.20 -3.42 3.65
CA PHE A 83 -11.46 -3.16 2.97
C PHE A 83 -11.82 -4.29 2.01
N LYS A 84 -13.09 -4.67 2.01
CA LYS A 84 -13.65 -5.69 1.13
C LYS A 84 -14.44 -5.01 0.04
N ASN A 85 -14.29 -5.48 -1.19
CA ASN A 85 -15.08 -4.99 -2.30
C ASN A 85 -16.54 -5.46 -2.17
N ASN A 86 -17.46 -4.51 -2.01
CA ASN A 86 -18.91 -4.75 -2.00
C ASN A 86 -19.61 -3.53 -2.59
N ASP A 87 -20.35 -3.74 -3.68
CA ASP A 87 -20.96 -2.64 -4.46
C ASP A 87 -22.05 -1.88 -3.71
N ASP A 88 -22.87 -2.57 -2.92
CA ASP A 88 -23.96 -1.95 -2.17
C ASP A 88 -23.41 -1.09 -1.04
N VAL A 89 -22.44 -1.63 -0.29
CA VAL A 89 -21.74 -0.91 0.78
C VAL A 89 -20.98 0.30 0.22
N ARG A 90 -20.30 0.15 -0.93
CA ARG A 90 -19.59 1.26 -1.58
C ARG A 90 -20.52 2.42 -1.92
N LYS A 91 -21.69 2.14 -2.51
CA LYS A 91 -22.69 3.17 -2.85
C LYS A 91 -23.22 3.86 -1.58
N LEU A 92 -23.51 3.07 -0.55
CA LEU A 92 -23.98 3.58 0.73
C LEU A 92 -22.95 4.52 1.39
N ILE A 93 -21.69 4.11 1.46
CA ILE A 93 -20.60 4.93 2.02
C ILE A 93 -20.44 6.23 1.21
N ALA A 94 -20.51 6.17 -0.12
CA ALA A 94 -20.39 7.35 -0.97
C ALA A 94 -21.52 8.37 -0.74
N ASP A 95 -22.77 7.91 -0.61
CA ASP A 95 -23.92 8.76 -0.26
C ASP A 95 -23.74 9.42 1.12
N LEU A 96 -23.44 8.62 2.15
CA LEU A 96 -23.21 9.11 3.51
C LEU A 96 -22.08 10.13 3.57
N TRP A 97 -20.96 9.87 2.89
CA TRP A 97 -19.83 10.79 2.82
C TRP A 97 -20.18 12.11 2.13
N THR A 98 -21.02 12.07 1.09
CA THR A 98 -21.48 13.26 0.39
C THR A 98 -22.32 14.15 1.32
N ARG A 99 -23.23 13.54 2.10
CA ARG A 99 -24.06 14.26 3.09
C ARG A 99 -23.23 14.92 4.19
N ILE A 100 -22.16 14.25 4.64
CA ILE A 100 -21.25 14.82 5.64
C ILE A 100 -20.54 16.06 5.09
N LYS A 101 -20.03 16.00 3.84
CA LYS A 101 -19.31 17.11 3.23
C LYS A 101 -20.18 18.29 2.80
N SER A 102 -21.48 18.08 2.61
CA SER A 102 -22.41 19.14 2.18
C SER A 102 -22.99 19.97 3.32
N ASN A 103 -22.71 19.60 4.57
CA ASN A 103 -22.99 20.41 5.76
C ASN A 103 -21.75 21.21 6.15
#